data_AF-A0A2V6Y235-F1
#
_entry.id   AF-A0A2V6Y235-F1
#
_cell.length_a   1.000
_cell.length_b   1.000
_cell.length_c   1.000
_cell.angle_alpha   90.00
_cell.angle_beta   90.00
_cell.angle_gamma   90.00
#
_symmetry.space_group_name_H-M   'P 1'
#
loop_
_entity.id
_entity.type
_entity.pdbx_description
1 polymer ?
#
loop_
_entity_poly.entity_id
_entity_poly.type
_entity_poly.pdbx_seq_one_letter_code
_entity_poly.pdbx_strand_id
1 'polypeptide(L)' 'MALDHSITQAVVAYVSSLIGVYALAFVIDRLTPVFSGWEDELQAFKLAAYSSTAAWVAGVFRLIPALDSLVLLGLYSL' A
#
# COMPACT_ATOMS: atom_id res chain seq x y z
N MET A 1 11.27 26.45 8.52
CA MET A 1 10.67 26.42 7.16
C MET A 1 10.83 25.06 6.46
N ALA A 2 11.92 24.31 6.65
CA ALA A 2 12.06 22.96 6.04
C ALA A 2 11.21 21.85 6.70
N LEU A 3 11.06 21.87 8.04
CA LEU A 3 10.33 20.82 8.78
C LEU A 3 8.82 20.79 8.49
N ASP A 4 8.23 21.96 8.25
CA ASP A 4 6.81 22.10 7.87
C ASP A 4 6.50 21.30 6.59
N HIS A 5 7.28 21.55 5.53
CA HIS A 5 7.15 20.84 4.26
C HIS A 5 7.36 19.32 4.41
N SER A 6 8.33 18.86 5.20
CA SER A 6 8.56 17.41 5.37
C SER A 6 7.42 16.71 6.10
N ILE A 7 6.81 17.37 7.09
CA ILE A 7 5.67 16.81 7.83
C ILE A 7 4.45 16.78 6.92
N THR A 8 4.17 17.85 6.17
CA THR A 8 3.08 17.87 5.20
C THR A 8 3.24 16.74 4.18
N GLN A 9 4.43 16.54 3.63
CA GLN A 9 4.70 15.46 2.69
C GLN A 9 4.51 14.08 3.33
N ALA A 10 4.97 13.88 4.57
CA ALA A 10 4.77 12.62 5.29
C ALA A 10 3.29 12.30 5.51
N VAL A 11 2.49 13.31 5.91
CA VAL A 11 1.03 13.16 6.09
C VAL A 11 0.34 12.86 4.76
N VAL A 12 0.66 13.61 3.70
CA VAL A 12 0.08 13.39 2.37
C VAL A 12 0.43 12.00 1.85
N ALA A 13 1.67 11.55 2.00
CA ALA A 13 2.11 10.21 1.60
C ALA A 13 1.36 9.11 2.38
N TYR A 14 1.20 9.30 3.69
CA TYR A 14 0.49 8.34 4.54
C TYR A 14 -1.01 8.27 4.20
N VAL A 15 -1.68 9.41 4.01
CA VAL A 15 -3.09 9.42 3.60
C VAL A 15 -3.25 8.81 2.20
N SER A 16 -2.35 9.13 1.27
CA SER A 16 -2.35 8.56 -0.08
C SER A 16 -2.16 7.04 -0.08
N SER A 17 -1.32 6.50 0.82
CA SER A 17 -1.15 5.05 0.95
C SER A 17 -2.41 4.37 1.46
N LEU A 18 -3.12 4.97 2.43
CA LEU A 18 -4.40 4.47 2.91
C LEU A 18 -5.50 4.52 1.83
N ILE A 19 -5.54 5.60 1.05
CA ILE A 19 -6.43 5.71 -0.11
C ILE A 19 -6.12 4.60 -1.12
N GLY A 20 -4.84 4.32 -1.37
CA GLY A 20 -4.41 3.23 -2.24
C GLY A 20 -4.92 1.86 -1.77
N VAL A 21 -4.81 1.55 -0.47
CA VAL A 21 -5.35 0.30 0.10
C VAL A 21 -6.86 0.21 -0.08
N TYR A 22 -7.59 1.29 0.20
CA TYR A 22 -9.04 1.30 0.02
C TYR A 22 -9.46 1.14 -1.46
N ALA A 23 -8.77 1.82 -2.37
CA ALA A 23 -9.00 1.69 -3.80
C ALA A 23 -8.72 0.25 -4.29
N LEU A 24 -7.65 -0.38 -3.81
CA LEU A 24 -7.34 -1.77 -4.11
C LEU A 24 -8.43 -2.71 -3.56
N ALA A 25 -8.88 -2.50 -2.32
CA ALA A 25 -9.95 -3.28 -1.71
C ALA A 25 -11.24 -3.20 -2.53
N PHE A 26 -11.62 -2.01 -2.98
CA PHE A 26 -12.75 -1.81 -3.86
C PHE A 26 -12.61 -2.56 -5.18
N VAL A 27 -11.43 -2.54 -5.81
CA VAL A 27 -11.17 -3.30 -7.03
C VAL A 27 -11.27 -4.81 -6.78
N ILE A 28 -10.69 -5.31 -5.68
CA ILE A 28 -10.75 -6.72 -5.28
C ILE A 28 -12.21 -7.16 -5.11
N ASP A 29 -13.00 -6.41 -4.34
CA ASP A 29 -14.41 -6.72 -4.06
C ASP A 29 -15.23 -6.85 -5.37
N ARG A 30 -14.98 -5.99 -6.35
CA ARG A 30 -15.64 -6.05 -7.67
C ARG A 30 -15.13 -7.14 -8.59
N LEU A 31 -13.90 -7.62 -8.38
CA LEU A 31 -13.35 -8.76 -9.11
C LEU A 31 -13.73 -10.10 -8.51
N THR A 32 -14.29 -10.13 -7.30
CA THR A 32 -14.68 -11.37 -6.60
C THR A 32 -15.60 -12.29 -7.42
N PRO A 33 -16.61 -11.79 -8.16
CA PRO A 33 -17.44 -12.61 -9.04
C PRO A 33 -16.66 -13.28 -10.19
N VAL A 34 -15.58 -12.65 -10.67
CA VAL A 34 -14.72 -13.20 -11.74
C VAL A 34 -13.97 -14.44 -11.28
N PHE A 35 -13.64 -14.50 -9.99
CA PHE A 35 -12.90 -15.60 -9.38
C PHE A 35 -13.80 -16.60 -8.63
N SER A 36 -15.11 -16.58 -8.88
CA SER A 36 -16.11 -17.43 -8.20
C SER A 36 -16.14 -17.25 -6.67
N GLY A 37 -15.75 -16.07 -6.17
CA GLY A 37 -15.83 -15.72 -4.76
C GLY A 37 -17.16 -15.06 -4.38
N TRP A 38 -17.31 -14.76 -3.09
CA TRP A 38 -18.45 -14.01 -2.55
C TRP A 38 -18.02 -12.57 -2.23
N GLU A 39 -18.86 -11.59 -2.59
CA GLU A 39 -18.63 -10.19 -2.23
C GLU A 39 -18.60 -10.03 -0.69
N ASP A 40 -17.49 -9.51 -0.18
CA ASP A 40 -17.27 -9.22 1.24
C ASP A 40 -16.22 -8.11 1.33
N GLU A 41 -16.71 -6.88 1.52
CA GLU A 41 -15.88 -5.68 1.59
C GLU A 41 -14.81 -5.77 2.69
N LEU A 42 -15.13 -6.39 3.84
CA LEU A 42 -14.19 -6.54 4.94
C LEU A 42 -13.06 -7.51 4.59
N GLN A 43 -13.39 -8.61 3.90
CA GLN A 43 -12.40 -9.58 3.45
C GLN A 43 -11.51 -9.00 2.34
N ALA A 44 -12.09 -8.27 1.39
CA ALA A 44 -11.36 -7.55 0.35
C ALA A 44 -10.41 -6.50 0.94
N PHE A 45 -10.87 -5.73 1.93
CA PHE A 45 -10.04 -4.76 2.64
C PHE A 45 -8.87 -5.40 3.38
N LYS A 46 -9.11 -6.50 4.09
CA LYS A 46 -8.03 -7.27 4.74
C LYS A 46 -7.00 -7.74 3.72
N LEU A 47 -7.45 -8.31 2.60
CA LEU A 47 -6.54 -8.77 1.54
C LEU A 47 -5.69 -7.63 0.98
N ALA A 48 -6.31 -6.49 0.68
CA ALA A 48 -5.61 -5.29 0.21
C ALA A 48 -4.57 -4.77 1.22
N ALA A 49 -4.95 -4.72 2.50
CA ALA A 49 -4.06 -4.24 3.56
C ALA A 49 -2.86 -5.18 3.78
N TYR A 50 -3.11 -6.49 3.85
CA TYR A 50 -2.05 -7.47 4.07
C TYR A 50 -1.08 -7.56 2.89
N SER A 51 -1.58 -7.58 1.65
CA SER A 51 -0.72 -7.57 0.45
C SER A 51 0.17 -6.32 0.37
N SER A 52 -0.37 -5.15 0.73
CA SER A 52 0.37 -3.87 0.71
C SER A 52 1.51 -3.78 1.74
N THR A 53 1.55 -4.67 2.74
CA THR A 53 2.55 -4.64 3.83
C THR A 53 3.97 -4.73 3.29
N ALA A 54 4.22 -5.59 2.29
CA ALA A 54 5.54 -5.75 1.70
C ALA A 54 6.04 -4.44 1.05
N ALA A 55 5.16 -3.71 0.36
CA ALA A 55 5.49 -2.42 -0.25
C ALA A 55 5.81 -1.35 0.80
N TRP A 56 5.07 -1.30 1.92
CA TRP A 56 5.33 -0.36 3.01
C TRP A 56 6.67 -0.64 3.71
N VAL A 57 6.96 -1.91 3.99
CA VAL A 57 8.24 -2.34 4.59
C VAL A 57 9.40 -2.04 3.64
N ALA A 58 9.26 -2.37 2.35
CA ALA A 58 10.26 -2.05 1.33
C ALA A 58 10.52 -0.54 1.20
N GLY A 59 9.49 0.28 1.43
CA GLY A 59 9.59 1.74 1.46
C GLY A 59 10.59 2.27 2.49
N VAL A 60 10.83 1.55 3.60
CA VAL A 60 11.80 1.94 4.63
C VAL A 60 13.23 2.00 4.07
N PHE A 61 13.55 1.14 3.10
CA PHE A 61 14.90 1.12 2.50
C PHE A 61 15.25 2.40 1.75
N ARG A 62 14.24 3.19 1.32
CA ARG A 62 14.45 4.48 0.64
C ARG A 62 15.07 5.55 1.54
N LEU A 63 15.03 5.35 2.86
CA LEU A 63 15.67 6.27 3.82
C LEU A 63 17.20 6.20 3.76
N ILE A 64 17.75 5.09 3.27
CA ILE A 64 19.19 4.84 3.20
C ILE A 64 19.55 4.61 1.73
N PRO A 65 20.19 5.56 1.03
CA PRO A 65 20.46 5.46 -0.41
C PRO A 65 21.19 4.18 -0.85
N ALA A 66 22.06 3.63 0.01
CA ALA A 66 22.77 2.39 -0.27
C ALA A 66 21.87 1.14 -0.28
N LEU A 67 20.68 1.20 0.31
CA LEU A 67 19.72 0.10 0.39
C LEU A 67 18.55 0.23 -0.61
N ASP A 68 18.53 1.27 -1.45
CA ASP A 68 17.38 1.55 -2.33
C ASP A 68 17.05 0.39 -3.29
N SER A 69 18.04 -0.42 -3.68
CA SER A 69 17.81 -1.63 -4.49
C SER A 69 16.95 -2.69 -3.79
N LEU A 70 16.92 -2.72 -2.45
CA LEU A 70 16.09 -3.63 -1.67
C LEU A 70 14.61 -3.25 -1.72
N VAL A 71 14.25 -2.09 -2.25
CA VAL A 71 12.85 -1.72 -2.54
C VAL A 71 12.18 -2.74 -3.47
N LEU A 72 12.96 -3.45 -4.30
CA LEU A 72 12.47 -4.54 -5.16
C LEU A 72 11.80 -5.67 -4.39
N LEU A 73 12.14 -5.88 -3.11
CA LEU A 73 11.45 -6.86 -2.24
C LEU A 73 9.96 -6.52 -2.07
N GLY A 74 9.57 -5.26 -2.26
CA GLY A 74 8.18 -4.81 -2.23
C GLY A 74 7.33 -5.36 -3.39
N LEU A 75 7.95 -5.92 -4.44
CA LEU A 75 7.22 -6.53 -5.56
C LEU A 75 6.36 -7.73 -5.13
N TYR A 76 6.66 -8.36 -3.97
CA TYR A 76 5.82 -9.40 -3.35
C TYR A 76 4.43 -8.92 -2.90
N SER A 77 4.14 -7.62 -3.03
CA SER A 77 2.79 -7.08 -2.80
C SER A 77 1.83 -7.29 -3.99
N LEU A 78 2.33 -7.69 -5.17
CA LEU A 78 1.57 -7.96 -6.39
C LEU A 78 1.23 -9.45 -6.52
#